data_AF-A0A5C1AIZ0-F1
#
_entry.id   AF-A0A5C1AIZ0-F1
#
_cell.length_a   1.000
_cell.length_b   1.000
_cell.length_c   1.000
_cell.angle_alpha   90.00
_cell.angle_beta   90.00
_cell.angle_gamma   90.00
#
_symmetry.space_group_name_H-M   'P 1'
#
loop_
_entity.id
_entity.type
_entity.pdbx_description
1 polymer ?
#
loop_
_entity_poly.entity_id
_entity_poly.type
_entity_poly.pdbx_seq_one_letter_code
_entity_poly.pdbx_strand_id
1 'polypeptide(L)'
;MNAGRPVTELEDREVLAELEGIFAVTVAGLERGAALYAEVVRRGMTCSLKSVVMREYLPPIAARTLSAAAVVRFADLRRVLRAVARLPIEVQEALAAGRLVDVVMGGEVVSVSARDTFPSYVRQVFVGGKVATVEEQFAELDARRRRELARELARVERAVKRLEQAEVTTTAATVEALIAMGWAKGDPARPPFHNSFAGGAVSGDAAPAWTATAGRTGGRG
;
A
#
# COMPACT_ATOMS: atom_id res chain seq x y z
N MET A 1 -29.01 18.19 -27.81
CA MET A 1 -28.53 17.00 -28.52
C MET A 1 -28.15 17.42 -29.93
N ASN A 2 -26.85 17.50 -30.23
CA ASN A 2 -26.32 17.83 -31.57
C ASN A 2 -26.39 16.59 -32.48
N ALA A 3 -27.59 16.01 -32.63
CA ALA A 3 -27.81 14.80 -33.40
C ALA A 3 -27.64 15.08 -34.90
N GLY A 4 -26.41 15.08 -35.40
CA GLY A 4 -26.11 15.24 -36.83
C GLY A 4 -24.71 15.74 -37.16
N ARG A 5 -23.97 16.35 -36.21
CA ARG A 5 -22.57 16.73 -36.45
C ARG A 5 -21.66 15.52 -36.25
N PRO A 6 -20.68 15.27 -37.13
CA PRO A 6 -19.67 14.23 -36.89
C PRO A 6 -18.84 14.59 -35.65
N VAL A 7 -18.45 13.57 -34.86
CA VAL A 7 -17.69 13.74 -33.60
C VAL A 7 -16.41 14.54 -33.79
N THR A 8 -15.79 14.47 -34.98
CA THR A 8 -14.58 15.21 -35.36
C THR A 8 -14.76 16.73 -35.42
N GLU A 9 -16.00 17.22 -35.48
CA GLU A 9 -16.32 18.64 -35.50
C GLU A 9 -16.71 19.20 -34.13
N LEU A 10 -16.87 18.34 -33.11
CA LEU A 10 -17.21 18.77 -31.76
C LEU A 10 -15.98 19.38 -31.08
N GLU A 11 -16.18 20.46 -30.33
CA GLU A 11 -15.14 21.00 -29.46
C GLU A 11 -14.90 20.07 -28.25
N ASP A 12 -13.71 20.12 -27.64
CA ASP A 12 -13.34 19.26 -26.49
C ASP A 12 -14.40 19.27 -25.38
N ARG A 13 -14.99 20.44 -25.09
CA ARG A 13 -16.07 20.57 -24.08
C ARG A 13 -17.37 19.90 -24.53
N GLU A 14 -17.71 19.96 -25.82
CA GLU A 14 -18.90 19.31 -26.36
C GLU A 14 -18.73 17.78 -26.33
N VAL A 15 -17.55 17.27 -26.70
CA VAL A 15 -17.22 15.84 -26.60
C VAL A 15 -17.34 15.34 -25.17
N LEU A 16 -16.78 16.08 -24.20
CA LEU A 16 -16.90 15.74 -22.79
C LEU A 16 -18.36 15.75 -22.31
N ALA A 17 -19.14 16.76 -22.68
CA ALA A 17 -20.55 16.86 -22.31
C ALA A 17 -21.40 15.73 -22.91
N GLU A 18 -21.16 15.35 -24.18
CA GLU A 18 -21.84 14.21 -24.79
C GLU A 18 -21.47 12.89 -24.11
N LEU A 19 -20.20 12.71 -23.77
CA LEU A 19 -19.73 11.53 -23.05
C LEU A 19 -20.34 11.44 -21.63
N GLU A 20 -20.44 12.56 -20.92
CA GLU A 20 -21.15 12.66 -19.64
C GLU A 20 -22.63 12.29 -19.77
N GLY A 21 -23.28 12.70 -20.87
CA GLY A 21 -24.66 12.31 -21.19
C GLY A 21 -24.84 10.79 -21.32
N ILE A 22 -23.88 10.09 -21.94
CA ILE A 22 -23.89 8.62 -22.04
C ILE A 22 -23.78 7.97 -20.65
N PHE A 23 -22.94 8.52 -19.78
CA PHE A 23 -22.84 8.03 -18.40
C PHE A 23 -24.13 8.26 -17.61
N ALA A 24 -24.81 9.39 -17.79
CA ALA A 24 -26.10 9.63 -17.15
C ALA A 24 -27.17 8.59 -17.56
N VAL A 25 -27.22 8.20 -18.84
CA VAL A 25 -28.08 7.11 -19.31
C VAL A 25 -27.73 5.79 -18.62
N THR A 26 -26.44 5.52 -18.43
CA THR A 26 -25.95 4.31 -17.74
C THR A 26 -26.40 4.30 -16.28
N VAL A 27 -26.29 5.43 -15.57
CA VAL A 27 -26.76 5.58 -14.18
C VAL A 27 -28.25 5.29 -14.08
N ALA A 28 -29.08 5.95 -14.89
CA ALA A 28 -30.52 5.73 -14.91
C ALA A 28 -30.90 4.27 -15.25
N GLY A 29 -30.13 3.64 -16.15
CA GLY A 29 -30.28 2.23 -16.48
C GLY A 29 -30.02 1.31 -15.29
N LEU A 30 -28.96 1.57 -14.51
CA LEU A 30 -28.65 0.82 -13.29
C LEU A 30 -29.70 1.01 -12.20
N GLU A 31 -30.17 2.24 -11.99
CA GLU A 31 -31.25 2.54 -11.03
C GLU A 31 -32.54 1.81 -11.38
N ARG A 32 -32.96 1.89 -12.66
CA ARG A 32 -34.14 1.17 -13.14
C ARG A 32 -33.96 -0.34 -13.02
N GLY A 33 -32.80 -0.87 -13.37
CA GLY A 33 -32.47 -2.28 -13.22
C GLY A 33 -32.54 -2.74 -11.76
N ALA A 34 -32.05 -1.92 -10.83
CA ALA A 34 -32.08 -2.19 -9.40
C ALA A 34 -33.52 -2.15 -8.85
N ALA A 35 -34.35 -1.21 -9.28
CA ALA A 35 -35.76 -1.15 -8.92
C ALA A 35 -36.53 -2.39 -9.40
N LEU A 36 -36.30 -2.82 -10.64
CA LEU A 36 -36.88 -4.05 -11.18
C LEU A 36 -36.39 -5.29 -10.42
N TYR A 37 -35.10 -5.35 -10.09
CA TYR A 37 -34.54 -6.43 -9.29
C TYR A 37 -35.19 -6.50 -7.89
N ALA A 38 -35.34 -5.35 -7.21
CA ALA A 38 -36.04 -5.28 -5.93
C ALA A 38 -37.47 -5.83 -6.03
N GLU A 39 -38.19 -5.46 -7.08
CA GLU A 39 -39.56 -5.92 -7.30
C GLU A 39 -39.66 -7.41 -7.63
N VAL A 40 -38.72 -7.95 -8.40
CA VAL A 40 -38.59 -9.38 -8.67
C VAL A 40 -38.41 -10.15 -7.36
N VAL A 41 -37.47 -9.71 -6.52
CA VAL A 41 -37.19 -10.34 -5.21
C VAL A 41 -38.40 -10.26 -4.30
N ARG A 42 -39.06 -9.09 -4.23
CA ARG A 42 -40.28 -8.88 -3.42
C ARG A 42 -41.42 -9.81 -3.83
N ARG A 43 -41.53 -10.16 -5.11
CA ARG A 43 -42.54 -11.08 -5.64
C ARG A 43 -42.15 -12.57 -5.51
N GLY A 44 -40.98 -12.88 -4.96
CA GLY A 44 -40.49 -14.26 -4.87
C GLY A 44 -40.12 -14.88 -6.22
N MET A 45 -39.89 -14.05 -7.25
CA MET A 45 -39.49 -14.53 -8.57
C MET A 45 -37.97 -14.73 -8.63
N THR A 46 -37.53 -15.76 -9.36
CA THR A 46 -36.10 -15.99 -9.58
C THR A 46 -35.63 -15.21 -10.81
N CYS A 47 -34.66 -14.30 -10.64
CA CYS A 47 -33.96 -13.66 -11.76
C CYS A 47 -32.52 -14.17 -11.84
N SER A 48 -32.16 -14.71 -13.00
CA SER A 48 -30.78 -15.12 -13.28
C SER A 48 -29.99 -13.96 -13.91
N LEU A 49 -29.18 -13.29 -13.10
CA LEU A 49 -28.27 -12.25 -13.57
C LEU A 49 -27.03 -12.89 -14.22
N LYS A 50 -27.02 -12.98 -15.56
CA LYS A 50 -25.92 -13.59 -16.33
C LYS A 50 -24.61 -12.78 -16.24
N SER A 51 -24.70 -11.46 -16.21
CA SER A 51 -23.53 -10.58 -16.08
C SER A 51 -23.00 -10.57 -14.64
N VAL A 52 -21.70 -10.81 -14.49
CA VAL A 52 -20.99 -10.74 -13.20
C VAL A 52 -21.12 -9.34 -12.60
N VAL A 53 -20.98 -8.30 -13.41
CA VAL A 53 -21.08 -6.89 -13.01
C VAL A 53 -22.47 -6.58 -12.46
N MET A 54 -23.53 -7.04 -13.14
CA MET A 54 -24.90 -6.80 -12.69
C MET A 54 -25.20 -7.55 -11.40
N ARG A 55 -24.66 -8.75 -11.23
CA ARG A 55 -24.79 -9.53 -10.00
C ARG A 55 -24.06 -8.88 -8.81
N GLU A 56 -22.92 -8.25 -9.07
CA GLU A 56 -22.13 -7.55 -8.05
C GLU A 56 -22.82 -6.25 -7.58
N TYR A 57 -23.42 -5.47 -8.49
CA TYR A 57 -23.88 -4.12 -8.16
C TYR A 57 -25.40 -3.94 -8.04
N LEU A 58 -26.24 -4.70 -8.75
CA LEU A 58 -27.69 -4.50 -8.69
C LEU A 58 -28.28 -4.74 -7.29
N PRO A 59 -27.92 -5.83 -6.55
CA PRO A 59 -28.51 -6.05 -5.23
C PRO A 59 -28.16 -4.93 -4.22
N PRO A 60 -26.92 -4.45 -4.10
CA PRO A 60 -26.59 -3.31 -3.24
C PRO A 60 -27.28 -2.00 -3.65
N ILE A 61 -27.42 -1.72 -4.94
CA ILE A 61 -28.15 -0.53 -5.42
C ILE A 61 -29.63 -0.65 -5.05
N ALA A 62 -30.23 -1.82 -5.24
CA ALA A 62 -31.63 -2.10 -4.88
C ALA A 62 -31.88 -1.93 -3.37
N ALA A 63 -30.90 -2.32 -2.54
CA ALA A 63 -30.92 -2.12 -1.10
C ALA A 63 -30.60 -0.68 -0.65
N ARG A 64 -30.35 0.25 -1.59
CA ARG A 64 -29.91 1.63 -1.33
C ARG A 64 -28.64 1.75 -0.48
N THR A 65 -27.79 0.73 -0.51
CA THR A 65 -26.48 0.75 0.17
C THR A 65 -25.35 1.18 -0.77
N LEU A 66 -25.61 1.22 -2.08
CA LEU A 66 -24.64 1.60 -3.11
C LEU A 66 -25.29 2.54 -4.13
N SER A 67 -24.63 3.66 -4.42
CA SER A 67 -25.09 4.61 -5.46
C SER A 67 -24.73 4.11 -6.86
N ALA A 68 -25.69 4.16 -7.78
CA ALA A 68 -25.45 3.85 -9.19
C ALA A 68 -24.43 4.83 -9.81
N ALA A 69 -24.49 6.11 -9.43
CA ALA A 69 -23.51 7.11 -9.85
C ALA A 69 -22.10 6.77 -9.38
N ALA A 70 -21.96 6.29 -8.13
CA ALA A 70 -20.66 5.85 -7.60
C ALA A 70 -20.12 4.63 -8.35
N VAL A 71 -20.98 3.67 -8.73
CA VAL A 71 -20.57 2.52 -9.55
C VAL A 71 -20.04 2.98 -10.90
N VAL A 72 -20.76 3.83 -11.62
CA VAL A 72 -20.32 4.33 -12.93
C VAL A 72 -19.02 5.13 -12.82
N ARG A 73 -18.89 5.98 -11.79
CA ARG A 73 -17.71 6.85 -11.61
C ARG A 73 -16.44 6.09 -11.21
N PHE A 74 -16.57 5.00 -10.44
CA PHE A 74 -15.44 4.31 -9.82
C PHE A 74 -15.32 2.82 -10.22
N ALA A 75 -16.03 2.35 -11.25
CA ALA A 75 -16.05 0.95 -11.69
C ALA A 75 -14.66 0.36 -11.97
N ASP A 76 -13.76 1.16 -12.54
CA ASP A 76 -12.37 0.81 -12.84
C ASP A 76 -11.46 0.85 -11.59
N LEU A 77 -11.89 1.53 -10.53
CA LEU A 77 -11.16 1.73 -9.29
C LEU A 77 -11.72 0.89 -8.15
N ARG A 78 -11.67 -0.45 -8.28
CA ARG A 78 -12.29 -1.41 -7.32
C ARG A 78 -11.92 -1.19 -5.85
N ARG A 79 -10.76 -0.61 -5.54
CA ARG A 79 -10.38 -0.27 -4.15
C ARG A 79 -11.11 0.98 -3.65
N VAL A 80 -11.20 2.02 -4.48
CA VAL A 80 -11.94 3.25 -4.18
C VAL A 80 -13.42 2.94 -4.09
N LEU A 81 -13.99 2.22 -5.07
CA LEU A 81 -15.41 1.86 -5.05
C LEU A 81 -15.78 1.07 -3.78
N ARG A 82 -14.96 0.12 -3.34
CA ARG A 82 -15.18 -0.61 -2.08
C ARG A 82 -15.11 0.27 -0.83
N ALA A 83 -14.31 1.33 -0.86
CA ALA A 83 -14.24 2.29 0.23
C ALA A 83 -15.45 3.22 0.23
N VAL A 84 -15.82 3.74 -0.95
CA VAL A 84 -16.99 4.60 -1.17
C VAL A 84 -18.29 3.87 -0.82
N ALA A 85 -18.44 2.60 -1.19
CA ALA A 85 -19.61 1.78 -0.89
C ALA A 85 -19.91 1.60 0.62
N ARG A 86 -18.98 1.97 1.50
CA ARG A 86 -19.16 1.93 2.96
C ARG A 86 -19.66 3.26 3.54
N LEU A 87 -19.72 4.31 2.72
CA LEU A 87 -20.13 5.65 3.12
C LEU A 87 -21.67 5.79 3.02
N PRO A 88 -22.28 6.77 3.71
CA PRO A 88 -23.68 7.12 3.49
C PRO A 88 -23.97 7.42 2.01
N ILE A 89 -25.18 7.09 1.53
CA ILE A 89 -25.51 7.16 0.10
C ILE A 89 -25.33 8.58 -0.47
N GLU A 90 -25.66 9.60 0.32
CA GLU A 90 -25.52 11.02 -0.02
C GLU A 90 -24.05 11.39 -0.22
N VAL A 91 -23.18 10.82 0.61
CA VAL A 91 -21.72 10.99 0.50
C VAL A 91 -21.19 10.28 -0.74
N GLN A 92 -21.71 9.11 -1.08
CA GLN A 92 -21.33 8.38 -2.30
C GLN A 92 -21.68 9.19 -3.55
N GLU A 93 -22.90 9.74 -3.60
CA GLU A 93 -23.39 10.57 -4.71
C GLU A 93 -22.59 11.86 -4.84
N ALA A 94 -22.30 12.55 -3.73
CA ALA A 94 -21.48 13.75 -3.75
C ALA A 94 -20.07 13.49 -4.30
N LEU A 95 -19.44 12.37 -3.90
CA LEU A 95 -18.13 11.98 -4.43
C LEU A 95 -18.21 11.59 -5.91
N ALA A 96 -19.29 10.91 -6.32
CA ALA A 96 -19.52 10.58 -7.73
C ALA A 96 -19.68 11.83 -8.60
N ALA A 97 -20.33 12.87 -8.07
CA ALA A 97 -20.48 14.19 -8.69
C ALA A 97 -19.19 15.03 -8.69
N GLY A 98 -18.08 14.51 -8.16
CA GLY A 98 -16.78 15.18 -8.21
C GLY A 98 -16.43 16.00 -6.97
N ARG A 99 -17.15 15.85 -5.84
CA ARG A 99 -16.74 16.45 -4.58
C ARG A 99 -15.30 16.05 -4.24
N LEU A 100 -14.48 17.05 -3.92
CA LEU A 100 -13.10 16.86 -3.52
C LEU A 100 -13.01 16.29 -2.10
N VAL A 101 -11.95 15.54 -1.86
CA VAL A 101 -11.56 15.02 -0.55
C VAL A 101 -10.18 15.55 -0.19
N ASP A 102 -10.01 15.93 1.06
CA ASP A 102 -8.71 16.37 1.57
C ASP A 102 -7.85 15.17 1.90
N VAL A 103 -6.60 15.20 1.43
CA VAL A 103 -5.63 14.12 1.62
C VAL A 103 -4.34 14.71 2.15
N VAL A 104 -3.86 14.17 3.27
CA VAL A 104 -2.53 14.52 3.81
C VAL A 104 -1.46 13.76 3.02
N MET A 105 -0.64 14.47 2.26
CA MET A 105 0.50 13.94 1.50
C MET A 105 1.79 14.63 1.93
N GLY A 106 2.75 13.88 2.46
CA GLY A 106 4.05 14.43 2.86
C GLY A 106 3.99 15.51 3.96
N GLY A 107 2.89 15.59 4.71
CA GLY A 107 2.66 16.62 5.72
C GLY A 107 1.84 17.82 5.24
N GLU A 108 1.53 17.90 3.94
CA GLU A 108 0.68 18.93 3.36
C GLU A 108 -0.72 18.40 3.08
N VAL A 109 -1.72 19.28 3.11
CA VAL A 109 -3.11 18.95 2.79
C VAL A 109 -3.38 19.31 1.33
N VAL A 110 -3.84 18.34 0.55
CA VAL A 110 -4.20 18.54 -0.85
C VAL A 110 -5.63 18.04 -1.08
N SER A 111 -6.48 18.90 -1.63
CA SER A 111 -7.84 18.53 -2.03
C SER A 111 -7.80 17.90 -3.42
N VAL A 112 -8.18 16.64 -3.52
CA VAL A 112 -8.20 15.88 -4.78
C VAL A 112 -9.56 15.23 -5.00
N SER A 113 -9.88 14.91 -6.26
CA SER A 113 -11.03 14.06 -6.56
C SER A 113 -10.82 12.68 -5.95
N ALA A 114 -11.89 12.04 -5.47
CA ALA A 114 -11.84 10.66 -4.99
C ALA A 114 -11.32 9.68 -6.06
N ARG A 115 -11.51 10.01 -7.35
CA ARG A 115 -10.99 9.23 -8.49
C ARG A 115 -9.47 9.32 -8.62
N ASP A 116 -8.92 10.49 -8.30
CA ASP A 116 -7.48 10.78 -8.41
C ASP A 116 -6.73 10.45 -7.10
N THR A 117 -7.46 9.97 -6.09
CA THR A 117 -6.86 9.50 -4.84
C THR A 117 -6.06 8.24 -5.11
N PHE A 118 -4.74 8.30 -4.90
CA PHE A 118 -3.89 7.13 -5.09
C PHE A 118 -4.36 5.95 -4.21
N PRO A 119 -4.26 4.70 -4.70
CA PRO A 119 -4.66 3.51 -3.94
C PRO A 119 -4.01 3.38 -2.56
N SER A 120 -2.85 4.00 -2.35
CA SER A 120 -2.13 4.08 -1.08
C SER A 120 -2.84 4.93 -0.03
N TYR A 121 -3.54 5.99 -0.44
CA TYR A 121 -4.21 6.93 0.46
C TYR A 121 -5.67 6.57 0.75
N VAL A 122 -6.26 5.63 0.01
CA VAL A 122 -7.66 5.20 0.21
C VAL A 122 -7.94 4.79 1.67
N ARG A 123 -7.03 4.07 2.33
CA ARG A 123 -7.20 3.66 3.73
C ARG A 123 -7.04 4.79 4.74
N GLN A 124 -6.34 5.85 4.35
CA GLN A 124 -6.15 7.04 5.16
C GLN A 124 -7.38 7.96 5.04
N VAL A 125 -7.90 8.13 3.83
CA VAL A 125 -9.02 9.03 3.52
C VAL A 125 -10.36 8.42 3.91
N PHE A 126 -10.55 7.11 3.73
CA PHE A 126 -11.83 6.45 4.00
C PHE A 126 -11.68 5.49 5.19
N VAL A 127 -12.01 5.98 6.38
CA VAL A 127 -11.87 5.25 7.65
C VAL A 127 -13.24 5.00 8.26
N GLY A 128 -13.53 3.75 8.63
CA GLY A 128 -14.72 3.42 9.41
C GLY A 128 -16.07 3.78 8.75
N GLY A 129 -16.15 3.87 7.42
CA GLY A 129 -17.38 4.26 6.73
C GLY A 129 -17.64 5.77 6.69
N LYS A 130 -16.62 6.59 6.98
CA LYS A 130 -16.64 8.04 6.77
C LYS A 130 -15.42 8.51 5.99
N VAL A 131 -15.49 9.75 5.48
CA VAL A 131 -14.31 10.47 5.00
C VAL A 131 -13.60 11.03 6.24
N ALA A 132 -12.35 10.64 6.44
CA ALA A 132 -11.55 11.01 7.59
C ALA A 132 -11.17 12.50 7.51
N THR A 133 -11.25 13.19 8.65
CA THR A 133 -10.79 14.58 8.75
C THR A 133 -9.27 14.65 8.63
N VAL A 134 -8.72 15.83 8.32
CA VAL A 134 -7.27 16.05 8.27
C VAL A 134 -6.59 15.62 9.58
N GLU A 135 -7.19 15.95 10.72
CA GLU A 135 -6.70 15.55 12.05
C GLU A 135 -6.68 14.03 12.24
N GLU A 136 -7.75 13.34 11.81
CA GLU A 136 -7.83 11.87 11.87
C GLU A 136 -6.79 11.22 10.96
N GLN A 137 -6.52 11.81 9.80
CA GLN A 137 -5.49 11.34 8.88
C GLN A 137 -4.09 11.49 9.50
N PHE A 138 -3.77 12.63 10.11
CA PHE A 138 -2.51 12.82 10.83
C PHE A 138 -2.37 11.82 11.99
N ALA A 139 -3.43 11.65 12.79
CA ALA A 139 -3.42 10.70 13.90
C ALA A 139 -3.17 9.25 13.44
N GLU A 140 -3.76 8.82 12.32
CA GLU A 140 -3.53 7.48 11.76
C GLU A 140 -2.12 7.35 11.18
N LEU A 141 -1.59 8.38 10.52
CA LEU A 141 -0.21 8.41 10.02
C LEU A 141 0.80 8.29 11.17
N ASP A 142 0.60 9.02 12.27
CA ASP A 142 1.43 8.94 13.47
C ASP A 142 1.30 7.60 14.17
N ALA A 143 0.09 7.05 14.27
CA ALA A 143 -0.13 5.71 14.81
C ALA A 143 0.55 4.64 13.95
N ARG A 144 0.55 4.80 12.62
CA ARG A 144 1.22 3.88 11.69
C ARG A 144 2.75 3.97 11.85
N ARG A 145 3.29 5.18 11.92
CA ARG A 145 4.73 5.42 12.13
C ARG A 145 5.22 4.82 13.45
N ARG A 146 4.46 5.00 14.53
CA ARG A 146 4.76 4.37 15.84
C ARG A 146 4.76 2.84 15.77
N ARG A 147 3.78 2.25 15.08
CA ARG A 147 3.70 0.78 14.88
C ARG A 147 4.88 0.25 14.07
N GLU A 148 5.35 1.00 13.09
CA GLU A 148 6.51 0.63 12.27
C GLU A 148 7.80 0.67 13.09
N LEU A 149 8.06 1.77 13.82
CA LEU A 149 9.20 1.89 14.73
C LEU A 149 9.23 0.78 15.78
N ALA A 150 8.08 0.46 16.39
CA ALA A 150 8.01 -0.62 17.37
C ALA A 150 8.37 -2.00 16.76
N ARG A 151 7.98 -2.27 15.52
CA ARG A 151 8.33 -3.51 14.81
C ARG A 151 9.81 -3.59 14.47
N GLU A 152 10.41 -2.46 14.09
CA GLU A 152 11.85 -2.37 13.82
C GLU A 152 12.67 -2.57 15.07
N LEU A 153 12.32 -1.90 16.18
CA LEU A 153 12.95 -2.11 17.48
C LEU A 153 12.89 -3.58 17.90
N ALA A 154 11.71 -4.21 17.83
CA ALA A 154 11.56 -5.63 18.15
C ALA A 154 12.34 -6.55 17.19
N ARG A 155 12.61 -6.12 15.95
CA ARG A 155 13.46 -6.85 15.00
C ARG A 155 14.93 -6.73 15.39
N VAL A 156 15.38 -5.53 15.75
CA VAL A 156 16.75 -5.25 16.19
C VAL A 156 17.06 -5.97 17.50
N GLU A 157 16.19 -5.89 18.51
CA GLU A 157 16.35 -6.60 19.78
C GLU A 157 16.51 -8.12 19.58
N ARG A 158 15.69 -8.70 18.70
CA ARG A 158 15.81 -10.12 18.34
C ARG A 158 17.12 -10.43 17.63
N ALA A 159 17.66 -9.51 16.82
CA ALA A 159 18.94 -9.70 16.15
C ALA A 159 20.10 -9.61 17.15
N VAL A 160 20.09 -8.62 18.04
CA VAL A 160 21.08 -8.45 19.12
C VAL A 160 21.14 -9.71 19.98
N LYS A 161 19.98 -10.18 20.47
CA LYS A 161 19.91 -11.39 21.29
C LYS A 161 20.46 -12.63 20.58
N ARG A 162 20.29 -12.74 19.26
CA ARG A 162 20.88 -13.85 18.48
C ARG A 162 22.39 -13.74 18.38
N LEU A 163 22.94 -12.54 18.22
CA LEU A 163 24.38 -12.31 18.19
C LEU A 163 25.02 -12.63 19.53
N GLU A 164 24.43 -12.17 20.63
CA GLU A 164 24.89 -12.50 21.99
C GLU A 164 24.88 -14.01 22.24
N GLN A 165 23.82 -14.71 21.84
CA GLN A 165 23.75 -16.18 21.95
C GLN A 165 24.80 -16.89 21.09
N ALA A 166 25.05 -16.40 19.87
CA ALA A 166 26.07 -16.95 18.99
C ALA A 166 27.47 -16.77 19.60
N GLU A 167 27.78 -15.59 20.14
CA GLU A 167 29.05 -15.31 20.81
C GLU A 167 29.28 -16.24 22.01
N VAL A 168 28.29 -16.38 22.90
CA VAL A 168 28.37 -17.30 24.04
C VAL A 168 28.62 -18.73 23.58
N THR A 169 27.94 -19.17 22.52
CA THR A 169 28.12 -20.53 21.97
C THR A 169 29.51 -20.73 21.38
N THR A 170 30.06 -19.73 20.68
CA THR A 170 31.42 -19.76 20.14
C THR A 170 32.46 -19.76 21.26
N THR A 171 32.29 -18.96 22.31
CA THR A 171 33.19 -18.97 23.48
C THR A 171 33.14 -20.32 24.19
N ALA A 172 31.95 -20.88 24.42
CA ALA A 172 31.78 -22.18 25.04
C ALA A 172 32.48 -23.29 24.23
N ALA A 173 32.24 -23.35 22.91
CA ALA A 173 32.89 -24.31 22.02
C ALA A 173 34.42 -24.16 22.02
N THR A 174 34.92 -22.92 22.09
CA THR A 174 36.37 -22.64 22.17
C THR A 174 36.97 -23.14 23.48
N VAL A 175 36.30 -22.90 24.60
CA VAL A 175 36.72 -23.40 25.93
C VAL A 175 36.70 -24.92 25.97
N GLU A 176 35.65 -25.55 25.45
CA GLU A 176 35.57 -27.02 25.34
C GLU A 176 36.70 -27.58 24.48
N ALA A 177 37.00 -26.97 23.35
CA ALA A 177 38.13 -27.37 22.50
C ALA A 177 39.48 -27.23 23.23
N LEU A 178 39.70 -26.15 23.99
CA LEU A 178 40.92 -25.98 24.79
C LEU A 178 41.03 -27.02 25.92
N ILE A 179 39.92 -27.36 26.58
CA ILE A 179 39.88 -28.44 27.58
C ILE A 179 40.19 -29.79 26.93
N ALA A 180 39.59 -30.11 25.79
CA ALA A 180 39.81 -31.36 25.07
C ALA A 180 41.25 -31.50 24.55
N MET A 181 41.91 -30.39 24.20
CA MET A 181 43.34 -30.35 23.86
C MET A 181 44.27 -30.52 25.08
N GLY A 182 43.72 -30.69 26.29
CA GLY A 182 44.48 -30.96 27.51
C GLY A 182 45.00 -29.70 28.23
N TRP A 183 44.51 -28.50 27.86
CA TRP A 183 45.01 -27.23 28.40
C TRP A 183 44.29 -26.85 29.71
N ALA A 184 44.26 -27.77 30.67
CA ALA A 184 43.71 -27.52 32.00
C ALA A 184 44.73 -26.77 32.88
N LYS A 185 44.23 -25.80 33.65
CA LYS A 185 44.99 -24.95 34.57
C LYS A 185 45.66 -25.83 35.65
N GLY A 186 46.91 -26.24 35.41
CA GLY A 186 47.69 -27.04 36.36
C GLY A 186 48.71 -28.01 35.79
N ASP A 187 48.95 -28.07 34.48
CA ASP A 187 50.02 -28.94 33.93
C ASP A 187 51.41 -28.28 34.07
N PRO A 188 52.35 -28.84 34.86
CA PRO A 188 53.71 -28.32 35.00
C PRO A 188 54.56 -28.49 33.73
N ALA A 189 54.08 -29.24 32.72
CA ALA A 189 54.75 -29.40 31.43
C ALA A 189 54.43 -28.24 30.47
N ARG A 190 54.84 -27.03 30.84
CA ARG A 190 54.74 -25.86 29.95
C ARG A 190 55.90 -25.93 28.92
N PRO A 191 55.66 -26.10 27.60
CA PRO A 191 56.68 -25.66 26.64
C PRO A 191 56.78 -24.14 26.75
N PRO A 192 58.00 -23.56 26.66
CA PRO A 192 58.14 -22.11 26.67
C PRO A 192 57.40 -21.57 25.44
N PHE A 193 56.33 -20.81 25.67
CA PHE A 193 55.86 -19.86 24.68
C PHE A 193 57.01 -18.88 24.47
N HIS A 194 57.80 -19.11 23.41
CA HIS A 194 58.64 -18.06 22.86
C HIS A 194 57.70 -16.96 22.40
N ASN A 195 57.69 -15.89 23.19
CA ASN A 195 57.01 -14.65 22.83
C ASN A 195 57.84 -13.99 21.71
N SER A 196 57.71 -14.52 20.50
CA SER A 196 58.23 -13.90 19.28
C SER A 196 57.24 -12.86 18.78
N PHE A 197 56.83 -11.93 19.65
CA PHE A 197 56.45 -10.61 19.20
C PHE A 197 57.75 -9.81 19.07
N ALA A 198 58.46 -10.09 17.96
CA ALA A 198 59.45 -9.17 17.46
C ALA A 198 58.72 -7.86 17.15
N GLY A 199 59.18 -6.78 17.78
CA GLY A 199 58.76 -5.43 17.44
C GLY A 199 59.02 -5.16 15.96
N GLY A 200 57.95 -5.15 15.17
CA GLY A 200 57.91 -4.54 13.86
C GLY A 200 57.32 -3.15 14.01
N ALA A 201 58.17 -2.15 14.22
CA ALA A 201 57.80 -0.77 13.96
C ALA A 201 57.44 -0.65 12.47
N VAL A 202 56.17 -0.34 12.17
CA VAL A 202 55.76 0.09 10.83
C VAL A 202 55.46 1.58 10.91
N SER A 203 56.51 2.35 10.69
CA SER A 203 56.44 3.75 10.28
C SER A 203 56.05 3.83 8.80
N GLY A 204 55.15 4.76 8.47
CA GLY A 204 55.18 5.45 7.19
C GLY A 204 54.11 5.06 6.16
N ASP A 205 53.14 5.96 6.03
CA ASP A 205 52.61 6.50 4.77
C ASP A 205 52.18 5.54 3.64
N ALA A 206 50.86 5.39 3.49
CA ALA A 206 50.22 5.49 2.17
C ALA A 206 48.71 5.75 2.33
N ALA A 207 48.25 6.87 1.76
CA ALA A 207 46.85 7.28 1.70
C ALA A 207 45.97 6.30 0.90
N PRO A 208 44.65 6.20 1.18
CA PRO A 208 43.75 5.46 0.33
C PRO A 208 43.45 6.27 -0.94
N ALA A 209 43.99 5.80 -2.07
CA ALA A 209 43.60 6.28 -3.39
C ALA A 209 42.15 5.85 -3.66
N TRP A 210 41.27 6.84 -3.74
CA TRP A 210 39.96 6.72 -4.35
C TRP A 210 40.16 6.51 -5.85
N THR A 211 39.84 5.33 -6.37
CA THR A 211 39.59 5.15 -7.81
C THR A 211 38.19 4.60 -8.00
N ALA A 212 37.34 5.51 -8.49
CA ALA A 212 36.08 5.22 -9.13
C ALA A 212 36.30 4.34 -10.37
N THR A 213 35.41 3.37 -10.59
CA THR A 213 35.15 2.86 -11.93
C THR A 213 33.66 2.64 -12.13
N ALA A 214 33.05 3.61 -12.80
CA ALA A 214 31.80 3.44 -13.52
C ALA A 214 32.09 2.94 -14.95
N GLY A 215 31.12 2.26 -15.56
CA GLY A 215 31.06 1.91 -17.00
C GLY A 215 30.92 0.40 -17.21
N ARG A 216 29.72 -0.17 -17.46
CA ARG A 216 28.84 -0.06 -18.64
C ARG A 216 29.54 -0.54 -19.93
N THR A 217 29.12 -1.70 -20.45
CA THR A 217 28.57 -1.97 -21.82
C THR A 217 28.86 -3.39 -22.31
N GLY A 218 27.88 -3.96 -23.02
CA GLY A 218 27.97 -5.16 -23.86
C GLY A 218 26.78 -6.07 -23.58
N GLY A 219 25.81 -6.30 -24.47
CA GLY A 219 25.82 -6.20 -25.92
C GLY A 219 25.16 -7.49 -26.45
N ARG A 220 24.17 -7.34 -27.32
CA ARG A 220 23.28 -8.37 -27.91
C ARG A 220 23.98 -9.65 -28.40
N GLY A 221 23.25 -10.75 -28.23
CA GLY A 221 23.07 -11.82 -29.22
C GLY A 221 21.58 -12.11 -29.30
#